data_AF-A0A7J9ADI2-F1
#
_entry.id   AF-A0A7J9ADI2-F1
#
_cell.length_a   1.000
_cell.length_b   1.000
_cell.length_c   1.000
_cell.angle_alpha   90.00
_cell.angle_beta   90.00
_cell.angle_gamma   90.00
#
_symmetry.space_group_name_H-M   'P 1'
#
loop_
_entity.id
_entity.type
_entity.pdbx_description
1 polymer ?
#
loop_
_entity_poly.entity_id
_entity_poly.type
_entity_poly.pdbx_seq_one_letter_code
_entity_poly.pdbx_strand_id
1 'polypeptide(L)' 'YIDFGFNTGKFNGSSLSVFSRGEPALAVVGGRGQFAMATGTALFNPILINATNVIMEFNFTVIHF' A
#
# COMPACT_ATOMS: atom_id res chain seq x y z
N TYR A 1 8.91 2.81 5.18
CA TYR A 1 8.73 2.56 3.74
C TYR A 1 8.27 1.13 3.59
N ILE A 2 7.18 0.88 2.88
CA ILE A 2 6.64 -0.47 2.60
C ILE A 2 6.31 -0.53 1.10
N ASP A 3 6.68 -1.62 0.43
CA ASP A 3 6.33 -1.88 -0.97
C ASP A 3 5.38 -3.09 -1.04
N PHE A 4 4.25 -2.91 -1.71
CA PHE A 4 3.23 -3.95 -1.90
C PHE A 4 3.31 -4.47 -3.33
N GLY A 5 3.85 -5.67 -3.50
CA GLY A 5 3.93 -6.35 -4.79
C GLY A 5 2.68 -7.19 -5.07
N PHE A 6 2.13 -7.06 -6.28
CA PHE A 6 1.03 -7.89 -6.74
C PHE A 6 1.58 -9.04 -7.59
N ASN A 7 1.35 -10.29 -7.15
CA ASN A 7 1.85 -11.50 -7.81
C ASN A 7 0.77 -12.29 -8.57
N THR A 8 -0.49 -11.82 -8.53
CA THR A 8 -1.64 -12.45 -9.18
C THR A 8 -2.66 -11.40 -9.65
N GLY A 9 -3.62 -11.79 -10.48
CA GLY A 9 -4.71 -10.93 -10.95
C GLY A 9 -4.29 -9.86 -11.99
N LYS A 10 -5.14 -8.84 -12.16
CA LYS A 10 -4.99 -7.79 -13.19
C LYS A 10 -3.70 -6.99 -13.07
N PHE A 11 -3.19 -6.82 -11.86
CA PHE A 11 -2.00 -6.01 -11.58
C PHE A 11 -0.73 -6.85 -11.35
N ASN A 12 -0.74 -8.13 -11.75
CA ASN A 12 0.41 -9.02 -11.58
C ASN A 12 1.69 -8.40 -12.16
N GLY A 13 2.78 -8.42 -11.39
CA GLY A 13 4.06 -7.81 -11.72
C GLY A 13 4.16 -6.31 -11.40
N SER A 14 3.09 -5.70 -10.88
CA SER A 14 3.08 -4.29 -10.47
C SER A 14 3.28 -4.16 -8.95
N SER A 15 3.57 -2.94 -8.47
CA SER A 15 3.71 -2.68 -7.04
C SER A 15 3.33 -1.25 -6.67
N LEU A 16 2.95 -1.03 -5.41
CA LEU A 16 2.69 0.29 -4.83
C LEU A 16 3.58 0.50 -3.61
N SER A 17 4.24 1.65 -3.56
CA SER A 17 5.17 2.00 -2.49
C SER A 17 4.60 3.11 -1.61
N VAL A 18 4.63 2.89 -0.30
CA VAL A 18 4.11 3.84 0.68
C VAL A 18 5.13 4.29 1.71
N PHE A 19 4.97 5.53 2.16
CA PHE A 19 5.80 6.14 3.19
C PHE A 19 4.97 7.03 4.11
N SER A 20 5.23 6.97 5.42
CA SER A 20 4.69 7.93 6.39
C SER A 20 5.62 8.09 7.58
N ARG A 21 5.42 9.18 8.32
CA ARG A 21 6.10 9.53 9.57
C ARG A 21 5.12 9.59 10.77
N GLY A 22 3.96 8.92 10.70
CA GLY A 22 2.96 8.84 11.78
C GLY A 22 1.55 8.44 11.31
N GLU A 23 0.58 8.36 12.23
CA GLU A 23 -0.83 8.05 11.96
C GLU A 23 -1.57 9.19 11.24
N PRO A 24 -2.70 8.93 10.55
CA PRO A 24 -3.31 7.62 10.22
C PRO A 24 -3.24 7.26 8.72
N ALA A 25 -2.67 8.13 7.88
CA ALA A 25 -2.60 7.94 6.43
C ALA A 25 -1.16 7.78 5.95
N LEU A 26 -0.97 6.81 5.06
CA LEU A 26 0.29 6.55 4.36
C LEU A 26 0.25 7.24 2.99
N ALA A 27 1.27 8.02 2.65
CA ALA A 27 1.37 8.58 1.31
C ALA A 27 1.85 7.49 0.34
N VAL A 28 1.15 7.33 -0.78
CA VAL A 28 1.63 6.54 -1.92
C VAL A 28 2.63 7.42 -2.66
N VAL A 29 3.90 7.03 -2.58
CA VAL A 29 5.04 7.81 -3.12
C VAL A 29 5.47 7.32 -4.51
N GLY A 30 4.86 6.26 -5.01
CA GLY A 30 5.11 5.73 -6.33
C GLY A 30 4.60 4.30 -6.50
N GLY A 31 4.90 3.74 -7.67
CA GLY A 31 4.61 2.36 -8.00
C GLY A 31 5.37 1.91 -9.23
N ARG A 32 5.35 0.60 -9.48
CA ARG A 32 5.99 -0.04 -10.64
C ARG A 32 4.96 -0.78 -11.49
N GLY A 33 5.30 -1.01 -12.76
CA GLY A 33 4.42 -1.69 -13.71
C GLY A 33 3.21 -0.82 -14.05
N GLN A 34 2.01 -1.35 -13.87
CA GLN A 34 0.75 -0.66 -14.13
C GLN A 34 0.52 0.55 -13.19
N PHE A 35 1.23 0.62 -12.07
CA PHE A 35 1.18 1.73 -11.13
C PHE A 35 2.33 2.73 -11.32
N ALA A 36 2.92 2.78 -12.52
CA ALA A 36 3.95 3.77 -12.80
C ALA A 36 3.43 5.20 -12.56
N MET A 37 4.23 6.01 -11.86
CA MET A 37 3.86 7.37 -11.44
C MET A 37 2.59 7.45 -10.57
N ALA A 38 2.21 6.35 -9.91
CA ALA A 38 1.05 6.36 -9.02
C ALA A 38 1.25 7.33 -7.85
N THR A 39 0.22 8.13 -7.59
CA THR A 39 0.14 9.01 -6.41
C THR A 39 -1.19 8.81 -5.70
N GLY A 40 -1.23 9.06 -4.40
CA GLY A 40 -2.43 8.91 -3.61
C GLY A 40 -2.15 8.61 -2.14
N THR A 41 -3.08 7.92 -1.50
CA THR A 41 -3.04 7.64 -0.07
C THR A 41 -3.49 6.21 0.22
N ALA A 42 -2.88 5.61 1.24
CA ALA A 42 -3.32 4.35 1.81
C ALA A 42 -3.71 4.56 3.27
N LEU A 43 -4.87 4.06 3.65
CA LEU A 43 -5.31 4.01 5.04
C LEU A 43 -5.04 2.60 5.56
N PHE A 44 -4.61 2.49 6.81
CA PHE A 44 -4.49 1.19 7.46
C PHE A 44 -5.50 1.09 8.61
N ASN A 45 -6.05 -0.11 8.79
CA ASN A 45 -6.96 -0.43 9.88
C ASN A 45 -6.45 -1.68 10.59
N PRO A 46 -6.03 -1.58 11.86
CA PRO A 46 -5.60 -2.74 12.63
C PRO A 46 -6.80 -3.63 12.95
N ILE A 47 -6.80 -4.86 12.42
CA ILE A 47 -7.85 -5.85 12.68
C ILE A 47 -7.53 -6.68 13.92
N LEU A 48 -6.24 -7.02 14.10
CA LEU A 48 -5.75 -7.77 15.26
C LEU A 48 -4.33 -7.31 15.58
N ILE A 49 -4.10 -6.92 16.84
CA ILE A 49 -2.75 -6.71 17.37
C ILE A 49 -2.67 -7.48 18.69
N ASN A 50 -1.81 -8.50 18.74
CA ASN A 50 -1.49 -9.21 19.97
C ASN A 50 0.03 -9.45 20.07
N ALA A 51 0.47 -10.19 21.09
CA ALA A 51 1.90 -10.35 21.38
C ALA A 51 2.71 -11.03 20.27
N THR A 52 2.08 -11.81 19.39
CA THR A 52 2.76 -12.61 18.37
C THR A 52 2.31 -12.32 16.95
N ASN A 53 1.13 -11.73 16.77
CA ASN A 53 0.51 -11.54 15.46
C ASN A 53 -0.04 -10.12 15.31
N VAL A 54 0.14 -9.60 14.10
CA VAL A 54 -0.41 -8.32 13.66
C VAL A 54 -1.09 -8.53 12.32
N ILE A 55 -2.39 -8.27 12.27
CA ILE A 55 -3.21 -8.29 11.06
C ILE A 55 -3.69 -6.87 10.81
N MET A 56 -3.28 -6.31 9.68
CA MET A 56 -3.63 -4.96 9.24
C MET A 56 -4.34 -5.05 7.90
N GLU A 57 -5.47 -4.38 7.80
CA GLU A 57 -6.10 -4.12 6.51
C GLU A 57 -5.51 -2.81 5.94
N PHE A 58 -5.22 -2.79 4.64
CA PHE A 58 -4.78 -1.60 3.94
C PHE A 58 -5.76 -1.27 2.81
N ASN A 59 -6.27 -0.05 2.80
CA ASN A 59 -7.13 0.45 1.75
C ASN A 59 -6.40 1.53 0.94
N PHE A 60 -6.13 1.25 -0.33
CA PHE A 60 -5.40 2.12 -1.23
C PHE A 60 -6.34 2.89 -2.15
N THR A 61 -6.19 4.22 -2.19
CA THR A 61 -6.79 5.07 -3.22
C THR A 61 -5.67 5.71 -4.01
N VAL A 62 -5.56 5.35 -5.29
CA VAL A 62 -4.46 5.78 -6.16
C VAL A 62 -4.97 6.24 -7.52
N ILE A 63 -4.26 7.22 -8.07
CA ILE A 63 -4.38 7.63 -9.47
C ILE A 63 -3.08 7.20 -10.17
N HIS A 64 -3.20 6.50 -11.29
CA HIS A 64 -2.09 6.03 -12.11
C HIS A 64 -2.47 6.07 -13.60
N PHE A 65 -1.47 6.02 -14.48
CA PHE A 65 -1.62 6.15 -15.94
C PHE A 65 -1.36 4.82 -16.65
#